data_AF-A0A1Q7RGU2-F1
#
_entry.id   AF-A0A1Q7RGU2-F1
#
_cell.length_a   1.000
_cell.length_b   1.000
_cell.length_c   1.000
_cell.angle_alpha   90.00
_cell.angle_beta   90.00
_cell.angle_gamma   90.00
#
_symmetry.space_group_name_H-M   'P 1'
#
loop_
_entity.id
_entity.type
_entity.pdbx_description
1 polymer ?
#
loop_
_entity_poly.entity_id
_entity_poly.type
_entity_poly.pdbx_seq_one_letter_code
_entity_poly.pdbx_strand_id
1 'polypeptide(L)'
;MILLVILISVLSLAFAWYLARQVLAADEGTPEMQSIASAIKEGAEAFLRRQNRTILLIGLGVAALIFVLYAAVRPPTPHDPATPMHMAVATTLAFMFGALCSGIAG
;
A
#
# COMPACT_ATOMS: atom_id res chain seq x y z
N MET A 1 21.09 3.79 13.70
CA MET A 1 20.45 4.15 12.40
C MET A 1 18.98 3.78 12.36
N ILE A 2 18.59 2.51 12.60
CA ILE A 2 17.18 2.06 12.56
C ILE A 2 16.26 2.85 13.52
N LEU A 3 16.70 3.11 14.75
CA LEU A 3 15.92 3.88 15.72
C LEU A 3 15.59 5.31 15.24
N LEU A 4 16.53 5.95 14.53
CA LEU A 4 16.32 7.28 13.96
C LEU A 4 15.31 7.24 12.82
N VAL A 5 15.34 6.21 11.98
CA VAL A 5 14.34 6.01 10.91
C VAL A 5 12.94 5.85 11.51
N ILE A 6 12.79 4.98 12.53
CA ILE A 6 11.50 4.75 13.19
C ILE A 6 10.98 6.05 13.84
N LEU A 7 11.85 6.80 14.51
CA LEU A 7 11.47 8.08 15.12
C LEU A 7 10.94 9.07 14.07
N ILE A 8 11.64 9.23 12.95
CA ILE A 8 11.21 10.13 11.87
C ILE A 8 9.90 9.64 11.25
N SER A 9 9.73 8.35 11.02
CA SER A 9 8.48 7.79 10.49
C SER A 9 7.28 8.10 11.40
N VAL A 10 7.43 7.96 12.72
CA VAL A 10 6.37 8.27 13.68
C VAL A 10 6.07 9.77 13.70
N LEU A 11 7.09 10.62 13.69
CA LEU A 11 6.91 12.08 13.64
C LEU A 11 6.19 12.53 12.36
N SER A 12 6.52 11.92 11.22
CA SER A 12 5.85 12.19 9.94
C SER A 12 4.36 11.81 9.99
N LEU A 13 4.01 10.66 10.57
CA LEU A 13 2.62 10.26 10.75
C LEU A 13 1.87 11.20 11.72
N ALA A 14 2.52 11.61 12.81
CA ALA A 14 1.95 12.57 13.76
C ALA A 14 1.69 13.93 13.10
N PHE A 15 2.60 14.39 12.23
CA PHE A 15 2.43 15.62 11.48
C PHE A 15 1.32 15.53 10.43
N ALA A 16 1.24 14.42 9.69
CA ALA A 16 0.14 14.15 8.77
C ALA A 16 -1.22 14.15 9.49
N TRP A 17 -1.30 13.52 10.67
CA TRP A 17 -2.48 13.55 11.52
C TRP A 17 -2.83 14.97 11.95
N TYR A 18 -1.85 15.75 12.39
CA TYR A 18 -2.06 17.14 12.80
C TYR A 18 -2.68 17.97 11.67
N LEU A 19 -2.14 17.87 10.45
CA LEU A 19 -2.68 18.55 9.27
C LEU A 19 -4.09 18.08 8.93
N ALA A 20 -4.33 16.76 8.95
CA ALA A 20 -5.65 16.20 8.68
C ALA A 20 -6.70 16.75 9.67
N ARG A 21 -6.39 16.81 10.97
CA ARG A 21 -7.28 17.43 11.97
C ARG A 21 -7.54 18.90 11.70
N GLN A 22 -6.49 19.65 11.31
CA GLN A 22 -6.63 21.07 11.04
C GLN A 22 -7.56 21.33 9.85
N VAL A 23 -7.42 20.54 8.77
CA VAL A 23 -8.26 20.66 7.57
C VAL A 23 -9.70 20.24 7.85
N LEU A 24 -9.90 19.10 8.54
CA LEU A 24 -11.24 18.59 8.86
C LEU A 24 -12.01 19.46 9.88
N ALA A 25 -11.32 20.34 10.60
CA ALA A 25 -11.95 21.30 11.50
C ALA A 25 -12.35 22.63 10.82
N ALA A 26 -11.97 22.82 9.56
CA ALA A 26 -12.35 24.01 8.79
C ALA A 26 -13.84 23.95 8.41
N ASP A 27 -14.45 25.12 8.19
CA ASP A 27 -15.84 25.22 7.76
C ASP A 27 -16.05 24.60 6.37
N GLU A 28 -17.09 23.79 6.22
CA GLU A 28 -17.39 23.07 4.97
C GLU A 28 -18.14 23.96 3.94
N GLY A 29 -18.51 25.18 4.34
CA GLY A 29 -19.17 26.17 3.48
C GLY A 29 -20.70 26.03 3.46
N THR A 30 -21.34 26.50 2.38
CA THR A 30 -22.80 26.52 2.28
C THR A 30 -23.40 25.11 2.12
N PRO A 31 -24.70 24.92 2.40
CA PRO A 31 -25.37 23.63 2.18
C PRO A 31 -25.22 23.10 0.75
N GLU A 32 -25.24 23.99 -0.25
CA GLU A 32 -25.02 23.63 -1.65
C GLU A 32 -23.59 23.11 -1.89
N MET A 33 -22.58 23.75 -1.31
CA MET A 33 -21.18 23.30 -1.39
C MET A 33 -21.00 21.91 -0.77
N GLN A 34 -21.60 21.68 0.41
CA GLN A 34 -21.56 20.39 1.10
C GLN A 34 -22.23 19.28 0.27
N SER A 35 -23.35 19.58 -0.41
CA SER A 35 -24.03 18.62 -1.29
C SER A 35 -23.15 18.18 -2.47
N ILE A 36 -22.44 19.11 -3.11
CA ILE A 36 -21.54 18.84 -4.23
C ILE A 36 -20.33 18.04 -3.75
N ALA A 37 -19.71 18.45 -2.64
CA ALA A 37 -18.58 17.76 -2.04
C ALA A 37 -18.92 16.30 -1.68
N SER A 38 -20.13 16.06 -1.16
CA SER A 38 -20.61 14.72 -0.83
C SER A 38 -20.76 13.83 -2.07
N ALA A 39 -21.32 14.37 -3.16
CA ALA A 39 -21.43 13.64 -4.43
C ALA A 39 -20.05 13.32 -5.05
N ILE A 40 -19.09 14.24 -4.95
CA ILE A 40 -17.70 14.00 -5.38
C ILE A 40 -17.07 12.89 -4.54
N LYS A 41 -17.23 12.95 -3.21
CA LYS A 41 -16.70 11.94 -2.28
C LYS A 41 -17.25 10.55 -2.59
N GLU A 42 -18.56 10.42 -2.79
CA GLU A 42 -19.21 9.15 -3.16
C GLU A 42 -18.63 8.59 -4.47
N GLY A 43 -18.48 9.44 -5.49
CA GLY A 43 -17.88 9.04 -6.77
C GLY A 43 -16.43 8.58 -6.62
N ALA A 44 -15.62 9.30 -5.85
CA ALA A 44 -14.23 8.97 -5.58
C ALA A 44 -14.11 7.64 -4.81
N GLU A 45 -14.89 7.43 -3.75
CA GLU A 45 -14.90 6.18 -2.98
C GLU A 45 -15.35 4.99 -3.84
N ALA A 46 -16.35 5.17 -4.71
CA ALA A 46 -16.80 4.13 -5.63
C ALA A 46 -15.71 3.75 -6.66
N PHE A 47 -14.99 4.75 -7.18
CA PHE A 47 -13.88 4.53 -8.10
C PHE A 47 -12.72 3.80 -7.42
N LEU A 48 -12.24 4.30 -6.27
CA LEU A 48 -11.13 3.70 -5.53
C LEU A 48 -11.45 2.27 -5.09
N ARG A 49 -12.68 2.01 -4.65
CA ARG A 49 -13.10 0.64 -4.28
C ARG A 49 -13.04 -0.33 -5.46
N ARG A 50 -13.48 0.09 -6.65
CA ARG A 50 -13.38 -0.72 -7.87
C ARG A 50 -11.92 -0.89 -8.31
N GLN A 51 -11.14 0.19 -8.28
CA GLN A 51 -9.73 0.18 -8.66
C GLN A 51 -8.90 -0.72 -7.74
N ASN A 52 -8.99 -0.53 -6.42
CA ASN A 52 -8.22 -1.29 -5.44
C ASN A 52 -8.57 -2.78 -5.48
N ARG A 53 -9.84 -3.14 -5.76
CA ARG A 53 -10.22 -4.54 -5.95
C ARG A 53 -9.56 -5.17 -7.18
N THR A 54 -9.48 -4.44 -8.29
CA THR A 54 -8.79 -4.91 -9.50
C THR A 54 -7.28 -5.03 -9.26
N ILE A 55 -6.68 -4.02 -8.62
CA ILE A 55 -5.25 -4.04 -8.26
C ILE A 55 -4.93 -5.21 -7.33
N LEU A 56 -5.79 -5.51 -6.35
CA LEU A 56 -5.62 -6.67 -5.46
C LEU A 56 -5.55 -7.99 -6.26
N LEU A 57 -6.47 -8.18 -7.21
CA LEU A 57 -6.50 -9.39 -8.05
C LEU A 57 -5.22 -9.51 -8.90
N ILE A 58 -4.78 -8.40 -9.51
CA ILE A 58 -3.53 -8.36 -10.27
C ILE A 58 -2.34 -8.65 -9.34
N GLY A 59 -2.32 -8.05 -8.15
CA GLY A 59 -1.28 -8.24 -7.15
C GLY A 59 -1.14 -9.69 -6.71
N LEU A 60 -2.25 -10.40 -6.49
CA LEU A 60 -2.23 -11.84 -6.20
C LEU A 60 -1.65 -12.66 -7.36
N GLY A 61 -2.01 -12.31 -8.59
CA GLY A 61 -1.44 -12.94 -9.79
C GLY A 61 0.08 -12.73 -9.89
N VAL A 62 0.55 -11.50 -9.64
CA VAL A 62 1.98 -11.16 -9.61
C VAL A 62 2.70 -11.89 -8.46
N ALA A 63 2.09 -12.00 -7.29
CA ALA A 63 2.67 -12.73 -6.16
C ALA A 63 2.88 -14.22 -6.48
N ALA A 64 1.89 -14.85 -7.13
CA ALA A 64 2.00 -16.23 -7.61
C ALA A 64 3.09 -16.36 -8.68
N LEU A 65 3.17 -15.40 -9.61
CA LEU A 65 4.20 -15.36 -10.64
C LEU A 65 5.61 -15.24 -10.02
N ILE A 66 5.82 -14.32 -9.07
CA ILE A 66 7.09 -14.15 -8.35
C ILE A 66 7.48 -15.45 -7.66
N PHE A 67 6.52 -16.11 -6.99
CA PHE A 67 6.79 -17.37 -6.29
C PHE A 67 7.26 -18.46 -7.26
N VAL A 68 6.53 -18.67 -8.36
CA VAL A 68 6.88 -19.69 -9.36
C VAL A 68 8.24 -19.38 -10.01
N LEU A 69 8.50 -18.11 -10.32
CA LEU A 69 9.76 -17.69 -10.92
C LEU A 69 10.96 -18.02 -10.02
N TYR A 70 10.88 -17.72 -8.72
CA TYR A 70 11.96 -18.00 -7.78
C TYR A 70 12.06 -19.48 -7.38
N ALA A 71 10.93 -20.19 -7.32
CA ALA A 71 10.91 -21.59 -6.90
C ALA A 71 11.32 -22.56 -8.01
N ALA A 72 10.94 -22.28 -9.27
CA ALA A 72 11.04 -23.25 -10.36
C ALA A 72 11.83 -22.77 -11.59
N VAL A 73 11.90 -21.47 -11.86
CA VAL A 73 12.50 -20.95 -13.10
C VAL A 73 13.93 -20.44 -12.89
N ARG A 74 14.20 -19.78 -11.76
CA ARG A 74 15.50 -19.21 -11.44
C ARG A 74 16.51 -20.31 -11.09
N PRO A 75 17.62 -20.48 -11.85
CA PRO A 75 18.66 -21.44 -11.50
C PRO A 75 19.42 -20.99 -10.23
N PRO A 76 19.82 -21.92 -9.34
CA PRO A 76 20.62 -21.60 -8.17
C PRO A 76 21.98 -21.01 -8.58
N THR A 77 22.35 -19.88 -7.98
CA THR A 77 23.64 -19.24 -8.21
C THR A 77 24.55 -19.46 -6.99
N PRO A 78 25.88 -19.64 -7.14
CA PRO A 78 26.79 -19.87 -6.01
C PRO A 78 26.83 -18.76 -4.95
N HIS A 79 26.36 -17.56 -5.29
CA HIS A 79 26.27 -16.41 -4.38
C HIS A 79 24.89 -16.27 -3.72
N ASP A 80 24.02 -17.28 -3.84
CA ASP A 80 22.70 -17.24 -3.24
C ASP A 80 22.78 -17.40 -1.72
N PRO A 81 22.17 -16.49 -0.94
CA PRO A 81 22.23 -16.53 0.52
C PRO A 81 21.36 -17.63 1.14
N ALA A 82 20.46 -18.24 0.36
CA ALA A 82 19.52 -19.26 0.82
C ALA A 82 19.06 -20.17 -0.32
N THR A 83 18.33 -21.24 0.02
CA THR A 83 17.72 -22.14 -0.97
C THR A 83 16.70 -21.41 -1.85
N PRO A 84 16.46 -21.86 -3.10
CA PRO A 84 15.48 -21.25 -4.00
C PRO A 84 14.09 -21.11 -3.36
N MET A 85 13.66 -22.10 -2.59
CA MET A 85 12.38 -22.09 -1.88
C MET A 85 12.30 -20.97 -0.82
N HIS A 86 13.36 -20.77 -0.02
CA HIS A 86 13.38 -19.69 0.97
C HIS A 86 13.37 -18.31 0.29
N MET A 87 14.09 -18.16 -0.81
CA MET A 87 14.09 -16.92 -1.59
C MET A 87 12.72 -16.63 -2.20
N ALA A 88 12.04 -17.65 -2.73
CA ALA A 88 10.69 -17.53 -3.26
C ALA A 88 9.71 -17.05 -2.19
N VAL A 89 9.70 -17.72 -1.02
CA VAL A 89 8.83 -17.35 0.10
C VAL A 89 9.13 -15.94 0.60
N ALA A 90 10.40 -15.60 0.86
CA ALA A 90 10.78 -14.30 1.39
C ALA A 90 10.42 -13.15 0.43
N THR A 91 10.69 -13.31 -0.86
CA THR A 91 10.42 -12.27 -1.87
C THR A 91 8.92 -12.08 -2.08
N THR A 92 8.16 -13.18 -2.16
CA THR A 92 6.69 -13.10 -2.30
C THR A 92 6.05 -12.48 -1.06
N LEU A 93 6.49 -12.82 0.15
CA LEU A 93 5.99 -12.21 1.38
C LEU A 93 6.33 -10.71 1.47
N ALA A 94 7.56 -10.33 1.11
CA ALA A 94 7.96 -8.92 1.06
C ALA A 94 7.11 -8.12 0.05
N PHE A 95 6.85 -8.68 -1.13
CA PHE A 95 5.97 -8.09 -2.13
C PHE A 95 4.53 -7.93 -1.58
N MET A 96 3.97 -8.97 -0.98
CA MET A 96 2.62 -8.95 -0.42
C MET A 96 2.48 -7.92 0.70
N PHE A 97 3.49 -7.82 1.58
CA PHE A 97 3.53 -6.82 2.63
C PHE A 97 3.59 -5.41 2.07
N GLY A 98 4.44 -5.17 1.07
CA GLY A 98 4.53 -3.87 0.39
C GLY A 98 3.24 -3.50 -0.34
N ALA A 99 2.61 -4.45 -1.03
CA ALA A 99 1.32 -4.25 -1.71
C ALA A 99 0.21 -3.91 -0.72
N LEU A 100 0.18 -4.55 0.45
CA LEU A 100 -0.76 -4.23 1.53
C LEU A 100 -0.54 -2.81 2.06
N CYS A 101 0.70 -2.43 2.36
CA CYS A 101 1.01 -1.07 2.80
C CYS A 101 0.61 -0.01 1.76
N SER A 102 0.85 -0.28 0.47
CA SER A 102 0.45 0.61 -0.62
C SER A 102 -1.07 0.76 -0.72
N GLY A 103 -1.82 -0.34 -0.53
CA GLY A 103 -3.28 -0.31 -0.60
C GLY A 103 -3.95 0.40 0.58
N ILE A 104 -3.28 0.47 1.74
CA ILE A 104 -3.75 1.22 2.92
C ILE A 104 -3.41 2.71 2.80
N ALA A 105 -2.32 3.05 2.11
CA ALA A 105 -1.86 4.42 1.97
C ALA A 105 -2.67 5.27 0.98
N GLY A 106 -3.35 4.62 0.02
CA GLY A 106 -4.22 5.26 -0.98
C GLY A 106 -5.68 5.23 -0.58
#